data_AF-A0A8K0CM97-F1
#
_entry.id   AF-A0A8K0CM97-F1
#
_cell.length_a   1.000
_cell.length_b   1.000
_cell.length_c   1.000
_cell.angle_alpha   90.00
_cell.angle_beta   90.00
_cell.angle_gamma   90.00
#
_symmetry.space_group_name_H-M   'P 1'
#
loop_
_entity.id
_entity.type
_entity.pdbx_description
1 polymer ?
#
loop_
_entity_poly.entity_id
_entity_poly.type
_entity_poly.pdbx_seq_one_letter_code
_entity_poly.pdbx_strand_id
1 'polypeptide(L)'
;PFVDWFTYGMFYLRVPPRILRKTLCLPFPFQMNSCQATDMLAWGFDYEQSDPETLPITLIQNSDATSTKTISHMIQFVNNGGKFQQYDYGRKKNMEIYGTPDPPMYSLYKFRVPVYLIRGENDLLSTKENVEKLNASLPEKVKPYDIYVVENKRFNHGDFVVAKDVVPLVYNHVLDVITKF
;
A
#
# COMPACT_ATOMS: atom_id res chain seq x y z
N PRO A 1 11.36 5.02 -18.53
CA PRO A 1 12.22 5.89 -19.38
C PRO A 1 11.54 7.20 -19.80
N PHE A 2 10.38 7.13 -20.48
CA PHE A 2 9.62 8.34 -20.86
C PHE A 2 9.02 9.06 -19.64
N VAL A 3 8.47 8.29 -18.68
CA VAL A 3 7.85 8.85 -17.48
C VAL A 3 8.85 9.59 -16.60
N ASP A 4 10.00 8.97 -16.30
CA ASP A 4 11.07 9.61 -15.51
C ASP A 4 11.65 10.86 -16.20
N TRP A 5 11.65 10.90 -17.54
CA TRP A 5 12.14 12.04 -18.31
C TRP A 5 11.23 13.26 -18.19
N PHE A 6 9.89 13.11 -18.24
CA PHE A 6 8.97 14.25 -18.10
C PHE A 6 8.73 14.68 -16.65
N THR A 7 8.99 13.79 -15.68
CA THR A 7 8.72 14.02 -14.25
C THR A 7 9.97 14.38 -13.44
N TYR A 8 11.14 14.44 -14.08
CA TYR A 8 12.43 14.64 -13.40
C TYR A 8 12.71 13.59 -12.29
N GLY A 9 12.19 12.37 -12.45
CA GLY A 9 12.36 11.28 -11.47
C GLY A 9 11.49 11.39 -10.22
N MET A 10 10.58 12.38 -10.13
CA MET A 10 9.73 12.60 -8.97
C MET A 10 8.25 12.73 -9.34
N PHE A 11 7.38 11.98 -8.64
CA PHE A 11 5.95 12.20 -8.68
C PHE A 11 5.55 13.06 -7.47
N TYR A 12 5.38 14.35 -7.70
CA TYR A 12 5.01 15.28 -6.64
C TYR A 12 3.54 15.11 -6.25
N LEU A 13 3.30 14.68 -5.01
CA LEU A 13 2.03 14.86 -4.27
C LEU A 13 2.15 15.90 -3.14
N ARG A 14 3.34 16.46 -2.89
CA ARG A 14 3.57 17.26 -1.67
C ARG A 14 3.11 18.73 -1.82
N VAL A 15 3.68 19.52 -2.73
CA VAL A 15 3.20 20.88 -3.07
C VAL A 15 3.65 21.20 -4.51
N PRO A 16 2.81 21.75 -5.41
CA PRO A 16 1.46 22.31 -5.21
C PRO A 16 0.27 21.39 -4.82
N PRO A 17 0.35 20.04 -4.73
CA PRO A 17 -0.86 19.22 -4.55
C PRO A 17 -1.58 19.31 -3.19
N ARG A 18 -0.95 19.63 -2.05
CA ARG A 18 -1.72 19.81 -0.78
C ARG A 18 -2.67 21.02 -0.82
N ILE A 19 -2.19 22.14 -1.36
CA ILE A 19 -3.02 23.35 -1.55
C ILE A 19 -4.10 23.04 -2.59
N LEU A 20 -3.72 22.41 -3.70
CA LEU A 20 -4.66 22.02 -4.76
C LEU A 20 -5.74 21.07 -4.24
N ARG A 21 -5.37 20.01 -3.51
CA ARG A 21 -6.30 19.01 -2.94
C ARG A 21 -7.20 19.64 -1.89
N LYS A 22 -6.69 20.56 -1.06
CA LYS A 22 -7.52 21.37 -0.17
C LYS A 22 -8.57 22.17 -0.96
N THR A 23 -8.18 22.84 -2.04
CA THR A 23 -9.07 23.63 -2.89
C THR A 23 -10.04 22.76 -3.70
N LEU A 24 -9.65 21.53 -4.07
CA LEU A 24 -10.49 20.63 -4.84
C LEU A 24 -11.47 19.83 -3.98
N CYS A 25 -11.12 19.52 -2.72
CA CYS A 25 -11.87 18.56 -1.90
C CYS A 25 -12.62 19.19 -0.73
N LEU A 26 -12.18 20.33 -0.18
CA LEU A 26 -12.76 20.88 1.06
C LEU A 26 -13.78 22.04 0.91
N PRO A 27 -13.93 22.77 -0.22
CA PRO A 27 -14.86 23.89 -0.25
C PRO A 27 -16.33 23.51 -0.08
N PHE A 28 -16.76 22.36 -0.61
CA PHE A 28 -18.15 21.91 -0.57
C PHE A 28 -18.29 20.41 -0.27
N PRO A 29 -19.40 19.96 0.36
CA PRO A 29 -19.61 18.54 0.69
C PRO A 29 -19.55 17.60 -0.51
N PHE A 30 -20.08 18.01 -1.67
CA PHE A 30 -20.05 17.16 -2.87
C PHE A 30 -18.62 16.92 -3.37
N GLN A 31 -17.74 17.93 -3.25
CA GLN A 31 -16.32 17.80 -3.58
C GLN A 31 -15.60 16.84 -2.63
N MET A 32 -15.90 16.96 -1.34
CA MET A 32 -15.35 16.08 -0.31
C MET A 32 -15.73 14.63 -0.58
N ASN A 33 -17.01 14.38 -0.84
CA ASN A 33 -17.52 13.05 -1.19
C ASN A 33 -16.89 12.53 -2.50
N SER A 34 -16.64 13.41 -3.47
CA SER A 34 -16.00 13.02 -4.74
C SER A 34 -14.54 12.63 -4.54
N CYS A 35 -13.80 13.35 -3.69
CA CYS A 35 -12.43 13.01 -3.34
C CYS A 35 -12.37 11.72 -2.52
N GLN A 36 -13.27 11.55 -1.54
CA GLN A 36 -13.39 10.31 -0.78
C GLN A 36 -13.68 9.13 -1.70
N ALA A 37 -14.64 9.26 -2.63
CA ALA A 37 -14.92 8.20 -3.59
C ALA A 37 -13.71 7.84 -4.46
N THR A 38 -12.90 8.84 -4.82
CA THR A 38 -11.66 8.62 -5.59
C THR A 38 -10.62 7.82 -4.79
N ASP A 39 -10.44 8.11 -3.51
CA ASP A 39 -9.54 7.34 -2.63
C ASP A 39 -10.06 5.91 -2.45
N MET A 40 -11.36 5.75 -2.24
CA MET A 40 -12.02 4.45 -2.07
C MET A 40 -11.95 3.57 -3.32
N LEU A 41 -11.92 4.17 -4.53
CA LEU A 41 -11.68 3.42 -5.77
C LEU A 41 -10.28 2.80 -5.82
N ALA A 42 -9.29 3.42 -5.16
CA ALA A 42 -7.92 2.91 -5.12
C ALA A 42 -7.73 1.87 -3.99
N TRP A 43 -8.39 2.05 -2.85
CA TRP A 43 -8.12 1.28 -1.62
C TRP A 43 -9.16 0.17 -1.33
N GLY A 44 -10.39 0.35 -1.81
CA GLY A 44 -11.59 -0.44 -1.47
C GLY A 44 -12.65 0.44 -0.80
N PHE A 45 -13.93 0.13 -0.99
CA PHE A 45 -15.04 0.96 -0.48
C PHE A 45 -15.40 0.62 0.97
N ASP A 46 -15.12 1.54 1.91
CA ASP A 46 -15.67 1.52 3.28
C ASP A 46 -16.04 2.94 3.77
N TYR A 47 -17.25 3.39 3.47
CA TYR A 47 -17.77 4.66 4.00
C TYR A 47 -18.13 4.57 5.49
N GLU A 48 -18.38 3.38 6.03
CA GLU A 48 -18.82 3.22 7.42
C GLU A 48 -17.67 3.47 8.40
N GLN A 49 -16.44 3.13 8.01
CA GLN A 49 -15.22 3.37 8.79
C GLN A 49 -14.65 4.78 8.65
N SER A 50 -15.16 5.59 7.73
CA SER A 50 -14.76 6.99 7.60
C SER A 50 -15.37 7.85 8.72
N ASP A 51 -14.53 8.50 9.52
CA ASP A 51 -14.96 9.46 10.53
C ASP A 51 -15.18 10.86 9.91
N PRO A 52 -16.40 11.42 9.93
CA PRO A 52 -16.69 12.75 9.38
C PRO A 52 -15.87 13.88 10.02
N GLU A 53 -15.51 13.75 11.30
CA GLU A 53 -14.76 14.79 12.02
C GLU A 53 -13.31 14.87 11.53
N THR A 54 -12.72 13.74 11.16
CA THR A 54 -11.35 13.65 10.68
C THR A 54 -11.23 13.55 9.16
N LEU A 55 -12.33 13.31 8.43
CA LEU A 55 -12.34 13.20 6.98
C LEU A 55 -11.63 14.36 6.26
N PRO A 56 -11.84 15.65 6.61
CA PRO A 56 -11.16 16.75 5.94
C PRO A 56 -9.64 16.69 6.08
N ILE A 57 -9.13 16.26 7.24
CA ILE A 57 -7.69 16.18 7.50
C ILE A 57 -7.08 14.94 6.83
N THR A 58 -7.77 13.80 6.93
CA THR A 58 -7.43 12.53 6.27
C THR A 58 -7.29 12.72 4.76
N LEU A 59 -8.25 13.38 4.12
CA LEU A 59 -8.23 13.60 2.67
C LEU A 59 -7.05 14.46 2.19
N ILE A 60 -6.53 15.38 3.01
CA ILE A 60 -5.46 16.30 2.57
C ILE A 60 -4.07 15.92 3.08
N GLN A 61 -3.96 15.08 4.11
CA GLN A 61 -2.68 14.73 4.74
C GLN A 61 -2.17 13.33 4.41
N ASN A 62 -3.05 12.38 4.09
CA ASN A 62 -2.64 10.98 3.96
C ASN A 62 -1.98 10.64 2.61
N SER A 63 -1.91 11.61 1.69
CA SER A 63 -1.14 11.49 0.44
C SER A 63 0.15 12.29 0.54
N ASP A 64 1.31 11.63 0.43
CA ASP A 64 2.62 12.28 0.32
C ASP A 64 3.30 11.93 -1.02
N ALA A 65 4.40 12.61 -1.34
CA ALA A 65 5.15 12.43 -2.56
C ALA A 65 5.94 11.11 -2.59
N THR A 66 6.12 10.58 -3.80
CA THR A 66 6.96 9.42 -4.07
C THR A 66 7.76 9.62 -5.35
N SER A 67 8.79 8.81 -5.59
CA SER A 67 9.54 8.89 -6.85
C SER A 67 8.75 8.26 -7.99
N THR A 68 8.91 8.78 -9.22
CA THR A 68 8.31 8.11 -10.39
C THR A 68 8.86 6.72 -10.61
N LYS A 69 10.12 6.50 -10.20
CA LYS A 69 10.73 5.18 -10.22
C LYS A 69 9.99 4.19 -9.32
N THR A 70 9.55 4.63 -8.13
CA THR A 70 8.74 3.79 -7.22
C THR A 70 7.42 3.40 -7.88
N ILE A 71 6.71 4.37 -8.48
CA ILE A 71 5.45 4.10 -9.19
C ILE A 71 5.70 3.16 -10.38
N SER A 72 6.74 3.43 -11.17
CA SER A 72 7.12 2.58 -12.30
C SER A 72 7.49 1.17 -11.85
N HIS A 73 8.10 1.01 -10.66
CA HIS A 73 8.42 -0.31 -10.12
C HIS A 73 7.15 -1.07 -9.72
N MET A 74 6.18 -0.38 -9.10
CA MET A 74 4.87 -0.98 -8.78
C MET A 74 4.15 -1.42 -10.06
N ILE A 75 4.19 -0.62 -11.13
CA ILE A 75 3.64 -0.99 -12.44
C ILE A 75 4.38 -2.20 -13.03
N GLN A 76 5.71 -2.25 -12.92
CA GLN A 76 6.49 -3.43 -13.34
C GLN A 76 6.07 -4.69 -12.60
N PHE A 77 5.81 -4.59 -11.30
CA PHE A 77 5.34 -5.70 -10.48
C PHE A 77 3.97 -6.21 -10.94
N VAL A 78 3.04 -5.33 -11.32
CA VAL A 78 1.76 -5.74 -11.90
C VAL A 78 1.98 -6.40 -13.28
N ASN A 79 2.75 -5.75 -14.15
CA ASN A 79 2.95 -6.20 -15.54
C ASN A 79 3.76 -7.50 -15.68
N ASN A 80 4.63 -7.80 -14.71
CA ASN A 80 5.47 -9.00 -14.74
C ASN A 80 4.80 -10.24 -14.12
N GLY A 81 3.51 -10.15 -13.77
CA GLY A 81 2.75 -11.24 -13.15
C GLY A 81 3.01 -11.40 -11.65
N GLY A 82 3.37 -10.31 -10.95
CA GLY A 82 3.63 -10.33 -9.51
C GLY A 82 4.95 -11.03 -9.14
N LYS A 83 5.96 -10.96 -10.02
CA LYS A 83 7.32 -11.40 -9.70
C LYS A 83 7.96 -10.38 -8.76
N PHE A 84 8.20 -10.81 -7.53
CA PHE A 84 8.85 -9.98 -6.51
C PHE A 84 10.36 -9.84 -6.80
N GLN A 85 10.71 -8.86 -7.63
CA GLN A 85 12.05 -8.63 -8.16
C GLN A 85 12.49 -7.17 -8.03
N GLN A 86 13.79 -6.94 -8.19
CA GLN A 86 14.36 -5.59 -8.25
C GLN A 86 13.84 -4.81 -9.47
N TYR A 87 14.09 -3.50 -9.49
CA TYR A 87 13.63 -2.63 -10.57
C TYR A 87 14.19 -3.09 -11.94
N ASP A 88 13.35 -3.18 -12.96
CA ASP A 88 13.80 -3.52 -14.31
C ASP A 88 14.21 -2.25 -15.06
N TYR A 89 15.51 -2.07 -15.29
CA TYR A 89 16.03 -0.94 -16.08
C TYR A 89 16.08 -1.23 -17.59
N GLY A 90 15.65 -2.42 -18.01
CA GLY A 90 15.85 -2.97 -19.35
C GLY A 90 17.20 -3.68 -19.49
N ARG A 91 17.26 -4.66 -20.39
CA ARG A 91 18.36 -5.65 -20.49
C ARG A 91 19.77 -5.08 -20.46
N LYS A 92 20.04 -4.01 -21.23
CA LYS A 92 21.37 -3.37 -21.26
C LYS A 92 21.75 -2.80 -19.90
N LYS A 93 20.83 -2.05 -19.29
CA LYS A 93 21.11 -1.37 -18.01
C LYS A 93 21.08 -2.35 -16.83
N ASN A 94 20.28 -3.41 -16.91
CA ASN A 94 20.32 -4.52 -15.96
C ASN A 94 21.68 -5.21 -15.99
N MET A 95 22.28 -5.45 -17.17
CA MET A 95 23.64 -6.02 -17.22
C MET A 95 24.67 -5.10 -16.54
N GLU A 96 24.58 -3.78 -16.74
CA GLU A 96 25.47 -2.81 -16.10
C GLU A 96 25.30 -2.76 -14.57
N ILE A 97 24.07 -2.87 -14.06
CA ILE A 97 23.76 -2.70 -12.63
C ILE A 97 23.81 -4.03 -11.85
N TYR A 98 23.26 -5.09 -12.43
CA TYR A 98 23.05 -6.38 -11.77
C TYR A 98 24.00 -7.48 -12.27
N GLY A 99 24.66 -7.29 -13.41
CA GLY A 99 25.43 -8.35 -14.06
C GLY A 99 24.57 -9.42 -14.72
N THR A 100 23.24 -9.22 -14.81
CA THR A 100 22.28 -10.12 -15.46
C THR A 100 21.34 -9.32 -16.37
N PRO A 101 20.85 -9.88 -17.48
CA PRO A 101 19.93 -9.16 -18.37
C PRO A 101 18.55 -8.96 -17.74
N ASP A 102 18.14 -9.84 -16.84
CA ASP A 102 16.89 -9.74 -16.09
C ASP A 102 17.16 -9.30 -14.66
N PRO A 103 16.26 -8.52 -14.03
CA PRO A 103 16.44 -8.10 -12.64
C PRO A 103 16.36 -9.30 -11.69
N PRO A 104 17.22 -9.37 -10.66
CA PRO A 104 17.21 -10.46 -9.70
C PRO A 104 15.95 -10.44 -8.82
N MET A 105 15.46 -11.63 -8.46
CA MET A 105 14.33 -11.82 -7.54
C MET A 105 14.74 -11.54 -6.08
N TYR A 106 13.84 -10.97 -5.30
CA TYR A 106 14.00 -10.91 -3.85
C TYR A 106 13.75 -12.28 -3.23
N SER A 107 14.72 -12.79 -2.48
CA SER A 107 14.63 -14.12 -1.86
C SER A 107 13.95 -14.03 -0.49
N LEU A 108 12.67 -14.42 -0.44
CA LEU A 108 11.90 -14.51 0.82
C LEU A 108 12.42 -15.60 1.76
N TYR A 109 13.14 -16.62 1.26
CA TYR A 109 13.76 -17.64 2.10
C TYR A 109 14.79 -17.08 3.10
N LYS A 110 15.38 -15.92 2.79
CA LYS A 110 16.37 -15.27 3.65
C LYS A 110 15.74 -14.51 4.82
N PHE A 111 14.41 -14.40 4.91
CA PHE A 111 13.75 -13.76 6.04
C PHE A 111 14.06 -14.50 7.36
N ARG A 112 14.33 -13.72 8.40
CA ARG A 112 14.66 -14.22 9.75
C ARG A 112 13.83 -13.58 10.85
N VAL A 113 13.14 -12.48 10.54
CA VAL A 113 12.32 -11.73 11.50
C VAL A 113 10.95 -12.41 11.57
N PRO A 114 10.40 -12.68 12.76
CA PRO A 114 9.03 -13.16 12.91
C PRO A 114 8.03 -12.19 12.24
N VAL A 115 7.11 -12.73 11.45
CA VAL A 115 6.13 -11.99 10.67
C VAL A 115 4.73 -12.40 11.11
N TYR A 116 3.91 -11.41 11.44
CA TYR A 116 2.48 -11.58 11.64
C TYR A 116 1.76 -10.81 10.54
N LEU A 117 0.94 -11.51 9.75
CA LEU A 117 0.21 -10.92 8.63
C LEU A 117 -1.22 -10.63 9.05
N ILE A 118 -1.66 -9.40 8.78
CA ILE A 118 -3.04 -8.96 8.99
C ILE A 118 -3.59 -8.53 7.63
N ARG A 119 -4.83 -8.90 7.31
CA ARG A 119 -5.49 -8.51 6.06
C ARG A 119 -6.93 -8.04 6.27
N GLY A 120 -7.36 -7.09 5.44
CA GLY A 120 -8.77 -6.73 5.26
C GLY A 120 -9.39 -7.55 4.12
N GLU A 121 -10.69 -7.84 4.21
CA GLU A 121 -11.39 -8.63 3.16
C GLU A 121 -11.71 -7.81 1.89
N ASN A 122 -11.68 -6.47 1.98
CA ASN A 122 -11.99 -5.56 0.87
C ASN A 122 -10.78 -4.71 0.45
N ASP A 123 -9.56 -5.15 0.80
CA ASP A 123 -8.33 -4.47 0.41
C ASP A 123 -7.99 -4.73 -1.07
N LEU A 124 -8.04 -3.67 -1.88
CA LEU A 124 -7.78 -3.75 -3.33
C LEU A 124 -6.29 -3.72 -3.69
N LEU A 125 -5.40 -3.34 -2.76
CA LEU A 125 -3.95 -3.27 -2.99
C LEU A 125 -3.24 -4.50 -2.43
N SER A 126 -3.60 -4.92 -1.22
CA SER A 126 -3.11 -6.12 -0.55
C SER A 126 -4.18 -7.20 -0.55
N THR A 127 -4.56 -7.65 -1.75
CA THR A 127 -5.64 -8.63 -1.92
C THR A 127 -5.37 -9.93 -1.16
N LYS A 128 -6.45 -10.65 -0.84
CA LYS A 128 -6.41 -11.98 -0.22
C LYS A 128 -5.38 -12.91 -0.87
N GLU A 129 -5.41 -13.01 -2.20
CA GLU A 129 -4.55 -13.90 -2.96
C GLU A 129 -3.06 -13.52 -2.81
N ASN A 130 -2.77 -12.21 -2.80
CA ASN A 130 -1.40 -11.72 -2.65
C ASN A 130 -0.86 -11.96 -1.23
N VAL A 131 -1.68 -11.75 -0.20
CA VAL A 131 -1.31 -12.03 1.20
C VAL A 131 -1.10 -13.52 1.42
N GLU A 132 -1.99 -14.37 0.90
CA GLU A 132 -1.86 -15.83 1.00
C GLU A 132 -0.61 -16.33 0.24
N LYS A 133 -0.34 -15.79 -0.94
CA LYS A 133 0.89 -16.09 -1.72
C LYS A 133 2.16 -15.66 -0.96
N LEU A 134 2.15 -14.50 -0.31
CA LEU A 134 3.25 -14.06 0.54
C LEU A 134 3.45 -15.03 1.72
N ASN A 135 2.38 -15.37 2.44
CA ASN A 135 2.42 -16.29 3.58
C ASN A 135 2.96 -17.68 3.19
N ALA A 136 2.55 -18.20 2.04
CA ALA A 136 3.04 -19.47 1.50
C ALA A 136 4.52 -19.41 1.08
N SER A 137 5.03 -18.23 0.74
CA SER A 137 6.42 -18.03 0.30
C SER A 137 7.39 -17.75 1.47
N LEU A 138 6.88 -17.41 2.65
CA LEU A 138 7.67 -17.16 3.85
C LEU A 138 8.09 -18.48 4.53
N PRO A 139 9.31 -18.58 5.07
CA PRO A 139 9.73 -19.75 5.86
C PRO A 139 8.83 -20.02 7.06
N GLU A 140 8.54 -21.29 7.36
CA GLU A 140 7.68 -21.66 8.50
C GLU A 140 8.18 -21.09 9.83
N LYS A 141 9.50 -21.10 10.04
CA LYS A 141 10.16 -20.57 11.25
C LYS A 141 9.92 -19.08 11.51
N VAL A 142 9.48 -18.32 10.51
CA VAL A 142 9.19 -16.89 10.68
C VAL A 142 7.69 -16.59 10.79
N LYS A 143 6.83 -17.61 10.79
CA LYS A 143 5.37 -17.46 10.89
C LYS A 143 4.87 -17.98 12.24
N PRO A 144 5.07 -17.24 13.34
CA PRO A 144 4.62 -17.67 14.67
C PRO A 144 3.09 -17.72 14.82
N TYR A 145 2.34 -17.11 13.89
CA TYR A 145 0.88 -17.00 13.93
C TYR A 145 0.29 -17.18 12.53
N ASP A 146 -0.97 -17.60 12.47
CA ASP A 146 -1.77 -17.58 11.25
C ASP A 146 -2.10 -16.14 10.80
N ILE A 147 -2.54 -15.99 9.56
CA ILE A 147 -3.02 -14.70 9.04
C ILE A 147 -4.26 -14.30 9.83
N TYR A 148 -4.24 -13.10 10.43
CA TYR A 148 -5.43 -12.51 11.02
C TYR A 148 -6.24 -11.77 9.95
N VAL A 149 -7.52 -12.13 9.87
CA VAL A 149 -8.48 -11.47 8.99
C VAL A 149 -9.30 -10.51 9.85
N VAL A 150 -9.23 -9.23 9.52
CA VAL A 150 -9.97 -8.20 10.27
C VAL A 150 -11.46 -8.49 10.22
N GLU A 151 -12.12 -8.45 11.38
CA GLU A 151 -13.54 -8.80 11.54
C GLU A 151 -14.51 -7.72 11.00
N ASN A 152 -14.21 -7.19 9.81
CA ASN A 152 -15.08 -6.30 9.05
C ASN A 152 -14.92 -6.62 7.55
N LYS A 153 -16.03 -7.03 6.91
CA LYS A 153 -16.04 -7.43 5.49
C LYS A 153 -15.71 -6.31 4.52
N ARG A 154 -15.87 -5.05 4.92
CA ARG A 154 -15.57 -3.87 4.10
C ARG A 154 -14.19 -3.28 4.41
N PHE A 155 -13.49 -3.80 5.41
CA PHE A 155 -12.18 -3.30 5.82
C PHE A 155 -11.19 -3.33 4.64
N ASN A 156 -10.73 -2.16 4.25
CA ASN A 156 -9.96 -1.91 3.05
C ASN A 156 -8.51 -1.49 3.37
N HIS A 157 -7.74 -1.10 2.34
CA HIS A 157 -6.33 -0.73 2.50
C HIS A 157 -6.08 0.48 3.42
N GLY A 158 -6.92 1.52 3.31
CA GLY A 158 -6.80 2.75 4.08
C GLY A 158 -7.24 2.60 5.53
N ASP A 159 -8.16 1.68 5.80
CA ASP A 159 -8.77 1.47 7.12
C ASP A 159 -7.74 1.09 8.19
N PHE A 160 -6.63 0.43 7.81
CA PHE A 160 -5.49 0.17 8.70
C PHE A 160 -4.89 1.41 9.35
N VAL A 161 -5.14 2.59 8.78
CA VAL A 161 -4.60 3.87 9.24
C VAL A 161 -5.71 4.80 9.74
N VAL A 162 -6.86 4.84 9.06
CA VAL A 162 -7.84 5.93 9.23
C VAL A 162 -9.21 5.48 9.71
N ALA A 163 -9.45 4.17 9.84
CA ALA A 163 -10.75 3.69 10.27
C ALA A 163 -11.05 4.12 11.71
N LYS A 164 -12.27 4.60 11.95
CA LYS A 164 -12.72 5.01 13.28
C LYS A 164 -12.65 3.86 14.30
N ASP A 165 -12.87 2.62 13.85
CA ASP A 165 -12.84 1.42 14.68
C ASP A 165 -11.51 0.64 14.55
N VAL A 166 -10.44 1.26 14.02
CA VAL A 166 -9.13 0.59 13.83
C VAL A 166 -8.52 0.05 15.14
N VAL A 167 -8.81 0.70 16.27
CA VAL A 167 -8.28 0.32 17.58
C VAL A 167 -8.81 -1.06 18.01
N PRO A 168 -10.13 -1.28 18.14
CA PRO A 168 -10.66 -2.60 18.47
C PRO A 168 -10.45 -3.63 17.36
N LEU A 169 -10.44 -3.23 16.08
CA LEU A 169 -10.34 -4.16 14.95
C LEU A 169 -8.91 -4.63 14.64
N VAL A 170 -7.89 -3.83 14.93
CA VAL A 170 -6.49 -4.12 14.53
C VAL A 170 -5.52 -3.87 15.68
N TYR A 171 -5.49 -2.67 16.26
CA TYR A 171 -4.39 -2.28 17.14
C TYR A 171 -4.34 -3.08 18.44
N ASN A 172 -5.50 -3.42 19.03
CA ASN A 172 -5.53 -4.29 20.20
C ASN A 172 -4.90 -5.67 19.89
N HIS A 173 -5.22 -6.27 18.74
CA HIS A 173 -4.61 -7.53 18.30
C HIS A 173 -3.10 -7.41 18.07
N VAL A 174 -2.64 -6.30 17.50
CA VAL A 174 -1.20 -6.03 17.32
C VAL A 174 -0.50 -5.94 18.68
N LEU A 175 -1.08 -5.22 19.65
CA LEU A 175 -0.53 -5.10 21.00
C LEU A 175 -0.49 -6.45 21.72
N ASP A 176 -1.52 -7.28 21.60
CA ASP A 176 -1.56 -8.64 22.16
C ASP A 176 -0.45 -9.53 21.60
N VAL A 177 -0.06 -9.32 20.34
CA VAL A 177 1.05 -10.06 19.72
C VAL A 177 2.40 -9.51 20.18
N ILE A 178 2.58 -8.18 20.18
CA ILE A 178 3.85 -7.54 20.56
C ILE A 178 4.18 -7.84 22.03
N THR A 179 3.20 -7.83 22.93
CA THR A 179 3.40 -8.05 24.37
C THR A 179 3.74 -9.50 24.75
N LYS A 180 3.58 -10.45 23.82
CA LYS A 180 3.94 -11.87 24.00
C LYS A 180 5.39 -12.19 23.62
N PHE A 181 6.11 -11.23 23.04
CA PHE A 181 7.54 -11.32 22.75
C PHE A 181 8.37 -10.67 23.86
#